data_AF-A0A2V4DC59-F1
#
_entry.id   AF-A0A2V4DC59-F1
#
_cell.length_a   1.000
_cell.length_b   1.000
_cell.length_c   1.000
_cell.angle_alpha   90.00
_cell.angle_beta   90.00
_cell.angle_gamma   90.00
#
_symmetry.space_group_name_H-M   'P 1'
#
loop_
_entity.id
_entity.type
_entity.pdbx_description
1 polymer ?
#
loop_
_entity_poly.entity_id
_entity_poly.type
_entity_poly.pdbx_seq_one_letter_code
_entity_poly.pdbx_strand_id
1 'polypeptide(L)'
;DHPTNIGDGKVDFIAKTVRTFLWAPLGMSVFWQWLMLGCLAGFLMGGSQGLARSLFGQMVPETRSTEFFGFFGFFGKVAAFIGPMLYTVLAVMFDSRVAISSLAVLIIAGTIMMFWVDVEDGIAVATAEDARIRGITESE
;
A
#
# COMPACT_ATOMS: atom_id res chain seq x y z
N ASP A 1 38.09 9.07 8.55
CA ASP A 1 36.62 9.10 8.67
C ASP A 1 35.95 8.86 7.33
N HIS A 2 35.34 7.67 7.17
CA HIS A 2 34.69 7.29 5.91
C HIS A 2 33.23 7.79 5.92
N PRO A 3 32.71 8.40 4.84
CA PRO A 3 31.36 8.98 4.76
C PRO A 3 30.19 7.99 4.89
N THR A 4 30.48 6.70 5.14
CA THR A 4 29.47 5.69 5.50
C THR A 4 29.35 5.46 7.00
N ASN A 5 30.11 6.16 7.85
CA ASN A 5 29.77 6.26 9.27
C ASN A 5 28.60 7.24 9.43
N ILE A 6 27.45 6.81 8.92
CA ILE A 6 26.16 7.44 9.14
C ILE A 6 25.75 6.97 10.53
N GLY A 7 25.70 7.91 11.48
CA GLY A 7 25.55 7.67 12.90
C GLY A 7 24.45 6.68 13.27
N ASP A 8 24.61 6.11 14.46
CA ASP A 8 23.75 5.08 15.07
C ASP A 8 22.31 5.60 15.25
N GLY A 9 21.53 5.58 14.17
CA GLY A 9 20.14 6.01 14.17
C GLY A 9 19.26 4.99 14.89
N LYS A 10 18.17 5.44 15.53
CA LYS A 10 17.22 4.56 16.24
C LYS A 10 16.66 3.41 15.38
N VAL A 11 16.70 3.55 14.05
CA VAL A 11 16.16 2.59 13.07
C VAL A 11 17.26 1.64 12.51
N ASP A 12 18.54 1.87 12.80
CA ASP A 12 19.65 1.08 12.23
C ASP A 12 19.68 -0.37 12.70
N PHE A 13 19.08 -0.67 13.86
CA PHE A 13 18.96 -2.04 14.35
C PHE A 13 18.23 -2.96 13.34
N ILE A 14 17.25 -2.43 12.60
CA ILE A 14 16.51 -3.21 11.59
C ILE A 14 17.43 -3.58 10.43
N ALA A 15 18.16 -2.60 9.88
CA ALA A 15 19.09 -2.82 8.78
C ALA A 15 20.24 -3.76 9.19
N LYS A 16 20.77 -3.61 10.42
CA LYS A 16 21.80 -4.50 10.99
C LYS A 16 21.26 -5.93 11.15
N THR A 17 20.04 -6.10 11.65
CA THR A 17 19.40 -7.42 11.82
C THR A 17 19.20 -8.12 10.49
N VAL A 18 18.63 -7.43 9.49
CA VAL A 18 18.45 -7.99 8.13
C VAL A 18 19.80 -8.32 7.50
N ARG A 19 20.82 -7.48 7.69
CA ARG A 19 22.18 -7.77 7.21
C ARG A 19 22.75 -9.04 7.84
N THR A 20 22.62 -9.21 9.15
CA THR A 20 23.20 -10.36 9.86
C THR A 20 22.44 -11.67 9.60
N PHE A 21 21.11 -11.64 9.58
CA PHE A 21 20.29 -12.85 9.44
C PHE A 21 19.97 -13.23 7.99
N LEU A 22 19.85 -12.24 7.09
CA LEU A 22 19.48 -12.49 5.70
C LEU A 22 20.71 -12.41 4.79
N TRP A 23 21.37 -11.24 4.73
CA TRP A 23 22.38 -10.99 3.71
C TRP A 23 23.74 -11.65 3.95
N ALA A 24 24.19 -11.71 5.22
CA ALA A 24 25.46 -12.32 5.60
C ALA A 24 25.52 -13.84 5.32
N PRO A 25 24.52 -14.67 5.71
CA PRO A 25 24.54 -16.09 5.38
C PRO A 25 24.32 -16.38 3.89
N LEU A 26 23.64 -15.49 3.16
CA LEU A 26 23.46 -15.65 1.71
C LEU A 26 24.75 -15.39 0.92
N GLY A 27 25.74 -14.65 1.47
CA GLY A 27 27.04 -14.43 0.83
C GLY A 27 26.99 -13.72 -0.54
N MET A 28 25.85 -13.13 -0.90
CA MET A 28 25.62 -12.55 -2.24
C MET A 28 26.21 -11.14 -2.36
N SER A 29 26.64 -10.78 -3.58
CA SER A 29 27.12 -9.43 -3.87
C SER A 29 26.01 -8.39 -3.76
N VAL A 30 26.37 -7.13 -3.47
CA VAL A 30 25.41 -6.01 -3.28
C VAL A 30 24.47 -5.85 -4.48
N PHE A 31 24.95 -6.13 -5.70
CA PHE A 31 24.15 -6.09 -6.91
C PHE A 31 22.94 -7.05 -6.84
N TRP A 32 23.18 -8.31 -6.48
CA TRP A 32 22.11 -9.31 -6.38
C TRP A 32 21.12 -9.00 -5.26
N GLN A 33 21.60 -8.45 -4.15
CA GLN A 33 20.74 -8.00 -3.05
C GLN A 33 19.77 -6.92 -3.53
N TRP A 34 20.28 -5.92 -4.27
CA TRP A 34 19.46 -4.83 -4.79
C TRP A 34 18.48 -5.30 -5.87
N LEU A 35 18.92 -6.19 -6.76
CA LEU A 35 18.07 -6.77 -7.80
C LEU A 35 16.92 -7.58 -7.20
N MET A 36 17.19 -8.45 -6.22
CA MET A 36 16.15 -9.23 -5.55
C MET A 36 15.15 -8.34 -4.81
N LEU A 37 15.63 -7.34 -4.07
CA LEU A 37 14.76 -6.38 -3.38
C LEU A 37 13.88 -5.60 -4.37
N GLY A 38 14.46 -5.13 -5.47
CA GLY A 38 13.73 -4.41 -6.51
C GLY A 38 12.66 -5.28 -7.19
N CYS A 39 13.00 -6.51 -7.56
CA CYS A 39 12.04 -7.47 -8.13
C CYS A 39 10.91 -7.79 -7.14
N LEU A 40 11.23 -8.06 -5.88
CA LEU A 40 10.24 -8.36 -4.85
C LEU A 40 9.31 -7.17 -4.60
N ALA A 41 9.88 -5.96 -4.46
CA ALA A 41 9.12 -4.74 -4.28
C ALA A 41 8.19 -4.46 -5.47
N GLY A 42 8.70 -4.59 -6.71
CA GLY A 42 7.91 -4.41 -7.92
C GLY A 42 6.77 -5.43 -8.05
N PHE A 43 7.04 -6.70 -7.73
CA PHE A 43 6.03 -7.75 -7.71
C PHE A 43 4.93 -7.45 -6.67
N LEU A 44 5.32 -7.10 -5.44
CA LEU A 44 4.38 -6.77 -4.36
C LEU A 44 3.53 -5.52 -4.70
N MET A 45 4.15 -4.46 -5.21
CA MET A 45 3.43 -3.24 -5.59
C MET A 45 2.49 -3.49 -6.78
N GLY A 46 2.91 -4.24 -7.80
CA GLY A 46 2.06 -4.56 -8.95
C GLY A 46 0.89 -5.47 -8.59
N GLY A 47 1.17 -6.54 -7.85
CA GLY A 47 0.16 -7.53 -7.44
C GLY A 47 -0.91 -6.92 -6.54
N SER A 48 -0.51 -6.16 -5.51
CA SER A 48 -1.46 -5.52 -4.59
C SER A 48 -2.36 -4.50 -5.29
N GLN A 49 -1.83 -3.68 -6.19
CA GLN A 49 -2.63 -2.69 -6.94
C GLN A 49 -3.68 -3.34 -7.85
N GLY A 50 -3.33 -4.43 -8.53
CA GLY A 50 -4.26 -5.19 -9.36
C GLY A 50 -5.37 -5.86 -8.54
N LEU A 51 -4.98 -6.55 -7.45
CA LEU A 51 -5.91 -7.22 -6.56
C LEU A 51 -6.87 -6.24 -5.88
N ALA A 52 -6.37 -5.10 -5.39
CA ALA A 52 -7.22 -4.07 -4.77
C ALA A 52 -8.29 -3.55 -5.74
N ARG A 53 -7.92 -3.31 -7.00
CA ARG A 53 -8.87 -2.82 -8.02
C ARG A 53 -9.92 -3.87 -8.37
N SER A 54 -9.53 -5.14 -8.49
CA SER A 54 -10.45 -6.25 -8.77
C SER A 54 -11.42 -6.49 -7.61
N LEU A 55 -10.91 -6.49 -6.36
CA LEU A 55 -11.72 -6.67 -5.16
C LEU A 55 -12.72 -5.53 -5.00
N PHE A 56 -12.26 -4.28 -5.15
CA PHE A 56 -13.13 -3.11 -5.09
C PHE A 56 -14.23 -3.17 -6.16
N GLY A 57 -13.92 -3.61 -7.37
CA GLY A 57 -14.91 -3.75 -8.44
C GLY A 57 -16.04 -4.75 -8.14
N GLN A 58 -15.79 -5.79 -7.35
CA GLN A 58 -16.83 -6.75 -6.95
C GLN A 58 -17.78 -6.18 -5.88
N MET A 59 -17.33 -5.23 -5.07
CA MET A 59 -18.11 -4.59 -4.02
C MET A 59 -18.85 -3.32 -4.47
N VAL A 60 -18.78 -2.98 -5.76
CA VAL A 60 -19.39 -1.77 -6.31
C VAL A 60 -20.61 -2.14 -7.16
N PRO A 61 -21.79 -1.52 -6.92
CA PRO A 61 -22.97 -1.76 -7.74
C PRO A 61 -22.74 -1.29 -9.19
N GLU A 62 -23.16 -2.09 -10.17
CA GLU A 62 -22.98 -1.80 -11.60
C GLU A 62 -23.68 -0.50 -11.99
N THR A 63 -24.85 -0.26 -11.41
CA THR A 63 -25.70 0.93 -11.67
C THR A 63 -25.05 2.25 -11.26
N ARG A 64 -24.13 2.24 -10.29
CA ARG A 64 -23.44 3.44 -9.78
C ARG A 64 -21.91 3.34 -9.87
N SER A 65 -21.42 2.44 -10.71
CA SER A 65 -19.99 2.15 -10.86
C SER A 65 -19.14 3.40 -11.10
N THR A 66 -19.59 4.32 -11.96
CA THR A 66 -18.87 5.57 -12.27
C THR A 66 -18.64 6.46 -11.03
N GLU A 67 -19.61 6.54 -10.12
CA GLU A 67 -19.50 7.36 -8.91
C GLU A 67 -18.47 6.78 -7.95
N PHE A 68 -18.55 5.47 -7.67
CA PHE A 68 -17.62 4.78 -6.79
C PHE A 68 -16.19 4.73 -7.35
N PHE A 69 -16.01 4.48 -8.65
CA PHE A 69 -14.68 4.54 -9.28
C PHE A 69 -14.14 5.98 -9.36
N GLY A 70 -15.02 6.99 -9.44
CA GLY A 70 -14.67 8.40 -9.28
C GLY A 70 -14.06 8.69 -7.92
N PHE A 71 -14.70 8.23 -6.83
CA PHE A 71 -14.17 8.33 -5.48
C PHE A 71 -12.86 7.55 -5.29
N PHE A 72 -12.79 6.31 -5.80
CA PHE A 72 -11.57 5.51 -5.76
C PHE A 72 -10.37 6.24 -6.40
N GLY A 73 -10.59 6.84 -7.57
CA GLY A 73 -9.58 7.65 -8.26
C GLY A 73 -9.21 8.93 -7.51
N PHE A 74 -10.17 9.60 -6.88
CA PHE A 74 -9.93 10.78 -6.06
C PHE A 74 -9.03 10.45 -4.86
N PHE A 75 -9.35 9.42 -4.09
CA PHE A 75 -8.53 9.00 -2.95
C PHE A 75 -7.14 8.55 -3.38
N GLY A 76 -7.00 7.90 -4.54
CA GLY A 76 -5.69 7.57 -5.11
C GLY A 76 -4.82 8.82 -5.36
N LYS A 77 -5.41 9.90 -5.89
CA LYS A 77 -4.72 11.18 -6.09
C LYS A 77 -4.36 11.85 -4.75
N VAL A 78 -5.26 11.82 -3.78
CA VAL A 78 -5.01 12.37 -2.43
C VAL A 78 -3.86 11.61 -1.77
N ALA A 79 -3.85 10.28 -1.84
CA ALA A 79 -2.77 9.46 -1.30
C ALA A 79 -1.42 9.75 -1.99
N ALA A 80 -1.42 9.92 -3.31
CA ALA A 80 -0.23 10.29 -4.08
C ALA A 80 0.33 11.67 -3.72
N PHE A 81 -0.49 12.56 -3.14
CA PHE A 81 -0.06 13.85 -2.62
C PHE A 81 0.39 13.78 -1.15
N ILE A 82 -0.38 13.10 -0.29
CA ILE A 82 -0.08 12.98 1.15
C ILE A 82 1.20 12.18 1.40
N GLY A 83 1.47 11.11 0.63
CA GLY A 83 2.65 10.27 0.81
C GLY A 83 3.98 11.05 0.72
N PRO A 84 4.25 11.75 -0.40
CA PRO A 84 5.44 12.60 -0.53
C PRO A 84 5.48 13.75 0.47
N MET A 85 4.33 14.35 0.79
CA MET A 85 4.27 15.41 1.80
C MET A 85 4.73 14.89 3.17
N LEU A 86 4.16 13.78 3.64
CA LEU A 86 4.52 13.17 4.92
C LEU A 86 6.00 12.78 4.95
N TYR A 87 6.49 12.14 3.88
CA TYR A 87 7.90 11.80 3.74
C TYR A 87 8.78 13.05 3.87
N THR A 88 8.47 14.11 3.14
CA THR A 88 9.26 15.34 3.13
C THR A 88 9.30 16.00 4.50
N VAL A 89 8.14 16.12 5.17
CA VAL A 89 8.03 16.70 6.50
C VAL A 89 8.86 15.91 7.52
N LEU A 90 8.76 14.59 7.50
CA LEU A 90 9.51 13.73 8.43
C LEU A 90 11.00 13.67 8.11
N ALA A 91 11.38 13.74 6.82
CA ALA A 91 12.78 13.76 6.41
C ALA A 91 13.47 15.06 6.81
N VAL A 92 12.75 16.19 6.77
CA VAL A 92 13.28 17.50 7.19
C VAL A 92 13.35 17.64 8.71
N MET A 93 12.36 17.15 9.45
CA MET A 93 12.33 17.29 10.92
C MET A 93 13.19 16.27 11.66
N PHE A 94 13.36 15.07 11.12
CA PHE A 94 14.11 13.99 11.75
C PHE A 94 15.30 13.58 10.89
N ASP A 95 15.16 12.48 10.15
CA ASP A 95 16.17 11.93 9.27
C ASP A 95 15.46 11.09 8.19
N SER A 96 16.10 10.93 7.03
CA SER A 96 15.57 10.13 5.93
C SER A 96 15.23 8.69 6.33
N ARG A 97 15.96 8.08 7.28
CA ARG A 97 15.67 6.73 7.78
C ARG A 97 14.33 6.67 8.52
N VAL A 98 14.06 7.68 9.35
CA VAL A 98 12.79 7.79 10.09
C VAL A 98 11.65 8.06 9.10
N ALA A 99 11.86 8.90 8.10
CA ALA A 99 10.88 9.18 7.06
C ALA A 99 10.54 7.95 6.18
N ILE A 100 11.53 7.12 5.84
CA ILE A 100 11.25 5.85 5.14
C ILE A 100 10.49 4.89 6.07
N SER A 101 10.86 4.83 7.35
CA SER A 101 10.20 3.95 8.33
C SER A 101 8.72 4.31 8.54
N SER A 102 8.35 5.59 8.47
CA SER A 102 6.94 5.99 8.58
C SER A 102 6.10 5.53 7.40
N LEU A 103 6.68 5.40 6.20
CA LEU A 103 5.97 4.82 5.06
C LEU A 103 5.67 3.33 5.31
N ALA A 104 6.61 2.60 5.91
CA ALA A 104 6.37 1.22 6.32
C ALA A 104 5.26 1.12 7.38
N VAL A 105 5.24 2.04 8.36
CA VAL A 105 4.15 2.12 9.36
C VAL A 105 2.80 2.39 8.70
N LEU A 106 2.73 3.30 7.72
CA LEU A 106 1.50 3.55 6.96
C LEU A 106 1.02 2.30 6.21
N ILE A 107 1.93 1.57 5.56
CA ILE A 107 1.58 0.31 4.87
C ILE A 107 1.02 -0.69 5.88
N ILE A 108 1.69 -0.90 7.01
CA ILE A 108 1.24 -1.83 8.06
C ILE A 108 -0.13 -1.40 8.61
N ALA A 109 -0.32 -0.12 8.89
CA ALA A 109 -1.60 0.42 9.36
C ALA A 109 -2.73 0.17 8.35
N GLY A 110 -2.47 0.41 7.06
CA GLY A 110 -3.41 0.11 5.98
C GLY A 110 -3.71 -1.39 5.86
N THR A 111 -2.70 -2.24 5.98
CA THR A 111 -2.88 -3.70 6.00
C THR A 111 -3.72 -4.16 7.18
N ILE A 112 -3.49 -3.62 8.38
CA ILE A 112 -4.29 -3.96 9.57
C ILE A 112 -5.74 -3.52 9.38
N MET A 113 -5.96 -2.33 8.83
CA MET A 113 -7.31 -1.81 8.56
C MET A 113 -8.10 -2.74 7.61
N MET A 114 -7.43 -3.39 6.65
CA MET A 114 -8.11 -4.35 5.76
C MET A 114 -8.68 -5.56 6.49
N PHE A 115 -8.18 -5.95 7.66
CA PHE A 115 -8.77 -7.07 8.42
C PHE A 115 -10.16 -6.77 8.99
N TRP A 116 -10.61 -5.51 8.98
CA TRP A 116 -11.97 -5.14 9.39
C TRP A 116 -12.95 -5.03 8.23
N VAL A 117 -12.51 -5.26 6.99
CA VAL A 117 -13.38 -5.19 5.82
C VAL A 117 -13.98 -6.57 5.57
N ASP A 118 -15.30 -6.67 5.67
CA ASP A 118 -16.07 -7.84 5.25
C ASP A 118 -16.41 -7.72 3.76
N VAL A 119 -15.82 -8.61 2.96
CA VAL A 119 -15.94 -8.57 1.49
C VAL A 119 -17.28 -9.17 1.06
N GLU A 120 -17.68 -10.29 1.65
CA GLU A 120 -18.94 -10.97 1.36
C GLU A 120 -20.14 -10.05 1.60
N ASP A 121 -20.15 -9.34 2.74
CA ASP A 121 -21.21 -8.37 3.04
C ASP A 121 -21.22 -7.20 2.03
N GLY A 122 -20.04 -6.73 1.63
CA GLY A 122 -19.90 -5.68 0.61
C GLY A 122 -20.49 -6.08 -0.75
N ILE A 123 -20.24 -7.30 -1.20
CA ILE A 123 -20.80 -7.85 -2.45
C ILE A 123 -22.32 -8.02 -2.34
N ALA A 124 -22.80 -8.52 -1.19
CA ALA A 124 -24.24 -8.70 -0.95
C ALA A 124 -25.00 -7.38 -1.00
N VAL A 125 -24.48 -6.33 -0.36
CA VAL A 125 -25.06 -4.98 -0.38
C VAL A 125 -25.06 -4.39 -1.80
N ALA A 126 -23.97 -4.55 -2.54
CA ALA A 126 -23.88 -4.08 -3.93
C ALA A 126 -24.95 -4.74 -4.82
N THR A 127 -25.10 -6.06 -4.69
CA THR A 127 -26.07 -6.86 -5.47
C THR A 127 -27.52 -6.49 -5.10
N ALA A 128 -27.82 -6.32 -3.82
CA ALA A 128 -29.14 -5.93 -3.34
C ALA A 128 -29.54 -4.53 -3.86
N GLU A 129 -28.58 -3.60 -3.91
CA GLU A 129 -28.79 -2.26 -4.43
C GLU A 129 -29.05 -2.24 -5.95
N ASP A 130 -28.30 -3.03 -6.71
CA ASP A 130 -28.55 -3.18 -8.16
C ASP A 130 -29.92 -3.80 -8.44
N ALA A 131 -30.35 -4.80 -7.65
CA ALA A 131 -31.68 -5.39 -7.76
C ALA A 131 -32.78 -4.36 -7.45
N ARG A 132 -32.58 -3.51 -6.43
CA ARG A 132 -33.50 -2.43 -6.08
C ARG A 132 -33.65 -1.41 -7.22
N ILE A 133 -32.56 -0.99 -7.85
CA ILE A 133 -32.59 0.00 -8.93
C ILE A 133 -33.22 -0.57 -10.19
N ARG A 134 -32.86 -1.81 -10.57
CA ARG A 134 -33.42 -2.49 -11.75
C ARG A 134 -34.91 -2.81 -11.61
N GLY A 135 -35.37 -3.08 -10.38
CA GLY A 135 -36.79 -3.31 -10.07
C GLY A 135 -37.69 -2.07 -10.11
N ILE A 136 -37.14 -0.87 -10.31
CA ILE A 136 -37.92 0.39 -10.45
C ILE A 136 -38.20 0.70 -11.93
N THR A 137 -37.63 -0.06 -12.88
CA THR A 137 -37.78 0.20 -14.33
C THR A 137 -38.86 -0.64 -15.02
N GLU A 138 -39.59 -1.51 -14.31
CA GLU A 138 -40.67 -2.35 -14.89
C GLU A 138 -42.08 -1.75 -14.80
N SER A 139 -42.22 -0.45 -14.52
CA SER A 139 -43.50 0.22 -14.59
C SER A 139 -43.39 1.57 -15.27
N GLU A 140 -43.45 1.58 -16.61
CA GLU A 140 -44.03 2.65 -17.43
C GLU A 140 -44.44 2.08 -18.80
#